data_AF-A0A232M1I5-F1
#
_entry.id   AF-A0A232M1I5-F1
#
_cell.length_a   1.000
_cell.length_b   1.000
_cell.length_c   1.000
_cell.angle_alpha   90.00
_cell.angle_beta   90.00
_cell.angle_gamma   90.00
#
_symmetry.space_group_name_H-M   'P 1'
#
loop_
_entity.id
_entity.type
_entity.pdbx_description
1 polymer ?
#
loop_
_entity_poly.entity_id
_entity_poly.type
_entity_poly.pdbx_seq_one_letter_code
_entity_poly.pdbx_strand_id
1 'polypeptide(L)'
;MYGELGNKLVQHAKRTQSLAHLPPYQTELVRTVAREVRDLDKDVARHLAPFEGTFNPSAEPAIACALLVDHLCMRRNKRCLLAYHRVRTEKLEEMCWNGVDVLEQQQQQQQQQQQLLLPQQGETDEGGGPLAAAGSGSASGSRENSLSPEEEEYFRKYSDMLAAYKGYWTDIDLTGGLDPPKDLFIDVRVLKDVGEVQTEYG
;
A
#
# COMPACT_ATOMS: atom_id res chain seq x y z
N MET A 1 -11.75 -23.04 2.89
CA MET A 1 -10.89 -23.84 1.99
C MET A 1 -9.53 -23.17 1.85
N TYR A 2 -8.48 -23.93 1.53
CA TYR A 2 -7.14 -23.37 1.25
C TYR A 2 -7.19 -22.35 0.10
N GLY A 3 -6.44 -21.26 0.23
CA GLY A 3 -6.28 -20.24 -0.82
C GLY A 3 -7.41 -19.22 -0.97
N GLU A 4 -8.47 -19.28 -0.14
CA GLU A 4 -9.52 -18.25 -0.13
C GLU A 4 -8.98 -16.88 0.29
N LEU A 5 -8.09 -16.85 1.29
CA LEU A 5 -7.45 -15.63 1.78
C LEU A 5 -6.56 -14.98 0.70
N GLY A 6 -5.82 -15.80 -0.04
CA GLY A 6 -5.04 -15.33 -1.19
C GLY A 6 -5.91 -14.68 -2.27
N ASN A 7 -7.10 -15.23 -2.55
CA ASN A 7 -8.03 -14.62 -3.50
C ASN A 7 -8.58 -13.27 -3.00
N LYS A 8 -8.88 -13.13 -1.70
CA LYS A 8 -9.29 -11.84 -1.12
C LYS A 8 -8.19 -10.79 -1.26
N LEU A 9 -6.93 -11.17 -1.06
CA LEU A 9 -5.77 -10.29 -1.21
C LEU A 9 -5.62 -9.81 -2.67
N VAL A 10 -5.78 -10.71 -3.64
CA VAL A 10 -5.72 -10.36 -5.06
C VAL A 10 -6.90 -9.46 -5.48
N GLN A 11 -8.09 -9.69 -4.94
CA GLN A 11 -9.22 -8.78 -5.18
C GLN A 11 -8.94 -7.38 -4.64
N HIS A 12 -8.31 -7.28 -3.47
CA HIS A 12 -7.87 -5.98 -2.95
C HIS A 12 -6.81 -5.33 -3.84
N ALA A 13 -5.83 -6.10 -4.34
CA ALA A 13 -4.84 -5.62 -5.30
C ALA A 13 -5.52 -5.06 -6.56
N LYS A 14 -6.51 -5.76 -7.12
CA LYS A 14 -7.26 -5.30 -8.29
C LYS A 14 -8.01 -3.99 -8.04
N ARG A 15 -8.60 -3.79 -6.86
CA ARG A 15 -9.22 -2.52 -6.48
C ARG A 15 -8.20 -1.40 -6.37
N THR A 16 -7.00 -1.71 -5.89
CA THR A 16 -5.90 -0.74 -5.76
C THR A 16 -5.48 -0.16 -7.11
N GLN A 17 -5.46 -0.98 -8.17
CA GLN A 17 -5.12 -0.50 -9.53
C GLN A 17 -6.06 0.59 -10.05
N SER A 18 -7.35 0.56 -9.69
CA SER A 18 -8.32 1.56 -10.12
C SER A 18 -8.33 2.83 -9.27
N LEU A 19 -7.63 2.85 -8.13
CA LEU A 19 -7.62 3.97 -7.21
C LEU A 19 -6.44 4.90 -7.51
N ALA A 20 -6.67 6.21 -7.40
CA ALA A 20 -5.63 7.22 -7.53
C ALA A 20 -4.71 7.26 -6.30
N HIS A 21 -5.26 6.98 -5.11
CA HIS A 21 -4.51 6.92 -3.85
C HIS A 21 -4.25 5.47 -3.42
N LEU A 22 -3.18 5.26 -2.66
CA LEU A 22 -2.86 3.95 -2.11
C LEU A 22 -3.75 3.65 -0.89
N PRO A 23 -4.55 2.56 -0.91
CA PRO A 23 -5.32 2.16 0.24
C PRO A 23 -4.41 1.56 1.34
N PRO A 24 -4.92 1.42 2.58
CA PRO A 24 -4.18 0.81 3.67
C PRO A 24 -3.54 -0.54 3.37
N TYR A 25 -2.32 -0.71 3.86
CA TYR A 25 -1.62 -1.99 3.76
C TYR A 25 -2.32 -3.05 4.63
N GLN A 26 -2.64 -4.20 4.02
CA GLN A 26 -3.42 -5.25 4.67
C GLN A 26 -2.53 -6.21 5.47
N THR A 27 -1.89 -5.68 6.51
CA THR A 27 -0.93 -6.42 7.36
C THR A 27 -1.52 -7.74 7.86
N GLU A 28 -2.74 -7.73 8.38
CA GLU A 28 -3.37 -8.90 8.97
C GLU A 28 -3.68 -9.99 7.93
N LEU A 29 -4.12 -9.58 6.73
CA LEU A 29 -4.39 -10.55 5.66
C LEU A 29 -3.10 -11.18 5.16
N VAL A 30 -2.05 -10.37 4.93
CA VAL A 30 -0.72 -10.86 4.53
C VAL A 30 -0.14 -11.80 5.57
N ARG A 31 -0.18 -11.43 6.87
CA ARG A 31 0.27 -12.28 7.98
C ARG A 31 -0.49 -13.60 8.04
N THR A 32 -1.78 -13.59 7.74
CA THR A 32 -2.61 -14.80 7.77
C THR A 32 -2.31 -15.73 6.60
N VAL A 33 -2.16 -15.21 5.37
CA VAL A 33 -1.72 -16.01 4.22
C VAL A 33 -0.30 -16.57 4.45
N ALA A 34 0.61 -15.78 5.03
CA ALA A 34 1.96 -16.23 5.35
C ALA A 34 2.01 -17.29 6.47
N ARG A 35 1.04 -17.28 7.39
CA ARG A 35 0.86 -18.36 8.39
C ARG A 35 0.32 -19.62 7.73
N GLU A 36 -0.70 -19.49 6.88
CA GLU A 36 -1.26 -20.60 6.10
C GLU A 36 -0.17 -21.34 5.28
N VAL A 37 0.72 -20.61 4.61
CA VAL A 37 1.85 -21.22 3.88
C VAL A 37 2.79 -21.98 4.81
N ARG A 38 3.11 -21.42 5.99
CA ARG A 38 3.98 -22.08 6.98
C ARG A 38 3.33 -23.30 7.62
N ASP A 39 2.02 -23.29 7.79
CA ASP A 39 1.30 -24.42 8.36
C ASP A 39 1.18 -25.57 7.34
N LEU A 40 0.91 -25.26 6.07
CA LEU A 40 1.00 -26.24 4.97
C LEU A 40 2.39 -26.87 4.86
N ASP A 41 3.45 -26.08 5.02
CA ASP A 41 4.84 -26.58 4.99
C ASP A 41 5.14 -27.53 6.16
N LYS A 42 4.63 -27.21 7.36
CA LYS A 42 4.72 -28.13 8.51
C LYS A 42 3.94 -29.43 8.27
N ASP A 43 2.78 -29.35 7.64
CA ASP A 43 1.97 -30.54 7.34
C ASP A 43 2.65 -31.43 6.29
N VAL A 44 3.26 -30.85 5.26
CA VAL A 44 4.15 -31.56 4.32
C VAL A 44 5.29 -32.25 5.06
N ALA A 45 5.96 -31.54 5.98
CA ALA A 45 7.05 -32.12 6.78
C ALA A 45 6.57 -33.28 7.67
N ARG A 46 5.38 -33.19 8.27
CA ARG A 46 4.77 -34.26 9.07
C ARG A 46 4.44 -35.48 8.24
N HIS A 47 3.91 -35.29 7.03
CA HIS A 47 3.62 -36.40 6.11
C HIS A 47 4.89 -37.08 5.62
N LEU A 48 5.99 -36.34 5.45
CA LEU A 48 7.27 -36.89 4.99
C LEU A 48 8.13 -37.49 6.10
N ALA A 49 7.91 -37.12 7.37
CA ALA A 49 8.70 -37.59 8.51
C ALA A 49 8.85 -39.13 8.60
N PRO A 50 7.81 -39.94 8.33
CA PRO A 50 7.93 -41.41 8.41
C PRO A 50 8.83 -42.04 7.34
N PHE A 51 9.12 -41.33 6.23
CA PHE A 51 9.82 -41.90 5.07
C PHE A 51 11.33 -41.67 5.09
N GLU A 52 11.85 -40.87 6.02
CA GLU A 52 13.29 -40.58 6.20
C GLU A 52 14.06 -40.35 4.87
N GLY A 53 13.41 -39.67 3.90
CA GLY A 53 13.98 -39.35 2.58
C GLY A 53 13.76 -40.39 1.47
N THR A 54 13.20 -41.56 1.78
CA THR A 54 12.88 -42.62 0.80
C THR A 54 11.37 -42.69 0.57
N PHE A 55 10.80 -41.66 -0.05
CA PHE A 55 9.39 -41.64 -0.41
C PHE A 55 9.16 -42.25 -1.80
N ASN A 56 8.32 -43.29 -1.88
CA ASN A 56 7.90 -43.88 -3.16
C ASN A 56 6.43 -43.52 -3.47
N PRO A 57 6.18 -42.61 -4.44
CA PRO A 57 4.82 -42.17 -4.78
C PRO A 57 3.89 -43.30 -5.23
N SER A 58 4.41 -44.37 -5.82
CA SER A 58 3.61 -45.50 -6.31
C SER A 58 3.15 -46.44 -5.19
N ALA A 59 3.88 -46.47 -4.07
CA ALA A 59 3.52 -47.29 -2.91
C ALA A 59 2.36 -46.66 -2.13
N GLU A 60 2.31 -45.33 -2.06
CA GLU A 60 1.30 -44.59 -1.29
C GLU A 60 0.71 -43.42 -2.09
N PRO A 61 -0.21 -43.71 -3.03
CA PRO A 61 -0.78 -42.69 -3.91
C PRO A 61 -1.60 -41.62 -3.15
N ALA A 62 -2.18 -41.96 -1.99
CA ALA A 62 -2.95 -41.03 -1.18
C ALA A 62 -2.08 -39.90 -0.61
N ILE A 63 -0.91 -40.25 -0.07
CA ILE A 63 0.04 -39.28 0.50
C ILE A 63 0.70 -38.48 -0.64
N ALA A 64 1.03 -39.11 -1.76
CA ALA A 64 1.54 -38.41 -2.94
C ALA A 64 0.57 -37.33 -3.44
N CYS A 65 -0.74 -37.62 -3.46
CA CYS A 65 -1.77 -36.67 -3.82
C CYS A 65 -1.87 -35.52 -2.81
N ALA A 66 -1.87 -35.83 -1.51
CA ALA A 66 -1.91 -34.81 -0.45
C ALA A 66 -0.72 -33.84 -0.54
N LEU A 67 0.50 -34.37 -0.67
CA LEU A 67 1.72 -33.59 -0.84
C LEU A 67 1.67 -32.68 -2.08
N LEU A 68 1.13 -33.19 -3.19
CA LEU A 68 0.95 -32.40 -4.41
C LEU A 68 -0.04 -31.26 -4.19
N VAL A 69 -1.19 -31.53 -3.56
CA VAL A 69 -2.20 -30.51 -3.25
C VAL A 69 -1.62 -29.44 -2.34
N ASP A 70 -0.95 -29.82 -1.25
CA ASP A 70 -0.32 -28.88 -0.32
C ASP A 70 0.73 -28.02 -1.04
N HIS A 71 1.57 -28.63 -1.89
CA HIS A 71 2.56 -27.92 -2.69
C HIS A 71 1.94 -26.90 -3.65
N LEU A 72 0.86 -27.29 -4.36
CA LEU A 72 0.15 -26.39 -5.26
C LEU A 72 -0.52 -25.24 -4.50
N CYS A 73 -1.10 -25.51 -3.33
CA CYS A 73 -1.69 -24.51 -2.44
C CYS A 73 -0.63 -23.51 -1.94
N MET A 74 0.54 -23.98 -1.49
CA MET A 74 1.65 -23.10 -1.10
C MET A 74 2.11 -22.20 -2.25
N ARG A 75 2.30 -22.77 -3.46
CA ARG A 75 2.68 -22.00 -4.64
C ARG A 75 1.62 -20.97 -5.03
N ARG A 76 0.34 -21.32 -4.90
CA ARG A 76 -0.78 -20.40 -5.15
C ARG A 76 -0.74 -19.23 -4.18
N ASN A 77 -0.59 -19.48 -2.88
CA ASN A 77 -0.52 -18.44 -1.86
C ASN A 77 0.69 -17.51 -2.06
N LYS A 78 1.88 -18.08 -2.36
CA LYS A 78 3.07 -17.29 -2.69
C LYS A 78 2.85 -16.40 -3.91
N ARG A 79 2.20 -16.90 -4.96
CA ARG A 79 1.88 -16.11 -6.15
C ARG A 79 0.92 -14.96 -5.83
N CYS A 80 -0.11 -15.20 -5.02
CA CYS A 80 -1.05 -14.15 -4.59
C CYS A 80 -0.36 -13.05 -3.78
N LEU A 81 0.54 -13.42 -2.86
CA LEU A 81 1.33 -12.47 -2.07
C LEU A 81 2.21 -11.60 -2.97
N LEU A 82 2.99 -12.23 -3.86
CA LEU A 82 3.87 -11.49 -4.78
C LEU A 82 3.09 -10.57 -5.72
N ALA A 83 1.94 -11.01 -6.23
CA ALA A 83 1.08 -10.18 -7.07
C ALA A 83 0.56 -8.95 -6.31
N TYR A 84 0.13 -9.11 -5.06
CA TYR A 84 -0.31 -8.00 -4.22
C TYR A 84 0.81 -6.98 -3.97
N HIS A 85 1.98 -7.44 -3.55
CA HIS A 85 3.12 -6.56 -3.32
C HIS A 85 3.57 -5.87 -4.61
N ARG A 86 3.62 -6.58 -5.74
CA ARG A 86 4.02 -6.00 -7.03
C ARG A 86 3.10 -4.85 -7.44
N VAL A 87 1.79 -5.03 -7.33
CA VAL A 87 0.81 -3.98 -7.68
C VAL A 87 1.00 -2.74 -6.79
N ARG A 88 1.30 -2.94 -5.50
CA ARG A 88 1.54 -1.82 -4.59
C ARG A 88 2.86 -1.10 -4.90
N THR A 89 3.94 -1.84 -5.17
CA THR A 89 5.22 -1.24 -5.58
C THR A 89 5.11 -0.48 -6.89
N GLU A 90 4.35 -1.00 -7.87
CA GLU A 90 4.11 -0.28 -9.14
C GLU A 90 3.42 1.07 -8.89
N LYS A 91 2.44 1.10 -7.97
CA LYS A 91 1.75 2.34 -7.62
C LYS A 91 2.66 3.32 -6.87
N LEU A 92 3.52 2.82 -5.97
CA LEU A 92 4.51 3.64 -5.28
C LEU A 92 5.53 4.24 -6.24
N GLU A 93 6.03 3.43 -7.17
CA GLU A 93 6.95 3.88 -8.22
C GLU A 93 6.27 4.97 -9.07
N GLU A 94 5.03 4.77 -9.50
CA GLU A 94 4.26 5.79 -10.24
C GLU A 94 4.13 7.11 -9.45
N MET A 95 3.91 7.05 -8.13
CA MET A 95 3.86 8.25 -7.29
C MET A 95 5.22 8.95 -7.21
N CYS A 96 6.33 8.20 -7.11
CA CYS A 96 7.69 8.77 -7.16
C CYS A 96 7.93 9.53 -8.47
N TRP A 97 7.52 8.95 -9.61
CA TRP A 97 7.70 9.57 -10.92
C TRP A 97 6.83 10.81 -11.11
N ASN A 98 5.65 10.85 -10.50
CA ASN A 98 4.77 12.02 -10.51
C ASN A 98 5.20 13.12 -9.53
N GLY A 99 6.32 12.94 -8.82
CA GLY A 99 6.82 13.91 -7.83
C GLY A 99 5.96 14.03 -6.57
N VAL A 100 5.11 13.02 -6.30
CA VAL A 100 4.28 12.99 -5.09
C VAL A 100 5.08 12.35 -3.96
N ASP A 101 5.48 13.15 -2.97
CA ASP A 101 6.04 12.61 -1.73
C ASP A 101 4.91 12.04 -0.86
N VAL A 102 4.79 10.72 -0.87
CA VAL A 102 3.79 9.97 -0.09
C VAL A 102 4.02 10.14 1.42
N LEU A 103 5.26 10.40 1.85
CA LEU A 103 5.62 10.60 3.26
C LEU A 103 5.16 11.97 3.74
N GLU A 104 5.32 13.00 2.91
CA GLU A 104 4.82 14.34 3.21
C GLU A 104 3.29 14.37 3.27
N GLN A 105 2.61 13.68 2.35
CA GLN A 105 1.15 13.55 2.40
C GLN A 105 0.64 12.86 3.67
N GLN A 106 1.34 11.83 4.16
CA GLN A 106 0.99 11.21 5.44
C GLN A 106 1.19 12.15 6.62
N GLN A 107 2.29 12.92 6.65
CA GLN A 107 2.53 13.90 7.72
C GLN A 107 1.50 15.02 7.71
N GLN A 108 1.15 15.55 6.54
CA GLN A 108 0.12 16.59 6.42
C GLN A 108 -1.25 16.08 6.87
N GLN A 109 -1.62 14.84 6.53
CA GLN A 109 -2.86 14.22 7.03
C GLN A 109 -2.84 14.06 8.56
N GLN A 110 -1.71 13.68 9.15
CA GLN A 110 -1.56 13.60 10.61
C GLN A 110 -1.66 14.97 11.28
N GLN A 111 -1.00 15.99 10.74
CA GLN A 111 -1.02 17.35 11.29
C GLN A 111 -2.39 18.02 11.18
N GLN A 112 -3.04 17.93 10.00
CA GLN A 112 -4.36 18.53 9.78
C GLN A 112 -5.41 17.93 10.71
N GLN A 113 -5.31 16.64 11.02
CA GLN A 113 -6.22 15.98 11.95
C GLN A 113 -5.91 16.33 13.42
N GLN A 114 -4.63 16.54 13.78
CA GLN A 114 -4.24 16.96 15.13
C GLN A 114 -4.67 18.41 15.44
N GLN A 115 -4.71 19.27 14.42
CA GLN A 115 -5.18 20.66 14.55
C GLN A 115 -6.71 20.77 14.74
N LEU A 116 -7.48 19.80 14.23
CA LEU A 116 -8.93 19.66 14.46
C LEU A 116 -9.30 19.13 15.86
N LEU A 117 -8.31 18.70 16.66
CA LEU A 117 -8.48 18.17 18.02
C LEU A 117 -8.07 19.17 19.12
N LEU A 118 -7.59 20.37 18.79
CA LEU A 118 -7.40 21.42 19.80
C LEU A 118 -8.77 21.90 20.30
N PRO A 119 -9.01 21.97 21.62
CA PRO A 119 -10.23 22.56 22.14
C PRO A 119 -10.21 24.04 21.80
N GLN A 120 -11.15 24.46 20.96
CA GLN A 120 -11.46 25.87 20.76
C GLN A 120 -11.97 26.41 22.11
N GLN A 121 -11.08 26.98 22.91
CA GLN A 121 -11.45 27.79 24.07
C GLN A 121 -12.09 29.07 23.54
N GLY A 122 -13.39 29.01 23.31
CA GLY A 122 -14.25 30.14 22.98
C GLY A 122 -15.51 30.07 23.83
N GLU A 123 -15.52 30.90 24.87
CA GLU A 123 -16.65 31.54 25.56
C GLU A 123 -17.98 30.77 25.67
N THR A 124 -18.32 30.43 26.90
CA THR A 124 -19.66 30.00 27.34
C THR A 124 -20.67 31.14 27.21
N ASP A 125 -21.71 30.97 26.41
CA ASP A 125 -23.00 31.66 26.61
C ASP A 125 -24.15 30.65 26.49
N GLU A 126 -25.05 30.68 27.47
CA GLU A 126 -26.10 29.68 27.70
C GLU A 126 -27.38 30.01 26.92
N GLY A 127 -28.04 28.99 26.35
CA GLY A 127 -29.50 29.04 26.18
C GLY A 127 -30.12 28.27 25.00
N GLY A 128 -30.83 27.18 25.31
CA GLY A 128 -32.00 26.70 24.54
C GLY A 128 -31.83 25.41 23.73
N GLY A 129 -32.48 24.30 24.17
CA GLY A 129 -32.58 23.04 23.40
C GLY A 129 -33.66 23.06 22.30
N PRO A 130 -34.24 21.92 21.83
CA PRO A 130 -33.80 20.52 21.91
C PRO A 130 -33.88 19.75 20.54
N LEU A 131 -33.48 18.46 20.53
CA LEU A 131 -33.77 17.40 19.54
C LEU A 131 -33.30 17.56 18.07
N ALA A 132 -32.33 16.73 17.66
CA ALA A 132 -32.34 16.05 16.35
C ALA A 132 -31.40 14.83 16.33
N ALA A 133 -31.98 13.67 16.05
CA ALA A 133 -31.27 12.44 15.74
C ALA A 133 -30.55 12.57 14.39
N ALA A 134 -29.27 12.22 14.32
CA ALA A 134 -28.63 11.80 13.08
C ALA A 134 -27.26 11.16 13.34
N GLY A 135 -27.13 9.89 12.97
CA GLY A 135 -25.89 9.37 12.40
C GLY A 135 -24.68 9.31 13.30
N SER A 136 -24.67 8.37 14.26
CA SER A 136 -23.44 7.74 14.73
C SER A 136 -22.84 6.84 13.63
N GLY A 137 -22.51 7.46 12.49
CA GLY A 137 -21.55 6.93 11.54
C GLY A 137 -20.18 7.22 12.11
N SER A 138 -19.66 6.29 12.92
CA SER A 138 -18.25 6.26 13.27
C SER A 138 -17.43 6.07 12.00
N ALA A 139 -17.14 7.17 11.29
CA ALA A 139 -15.94 7.27 10.48
C ALA A 139 -14.77 7.58 11.42
N SER A 140 -14.55 6.71 12.41
CA SER A 140 -13.20 6.48 12.91
C SER A 140 -12.46 5.81 11.76
N GLY A 141 -12.03 6.62 10.80
CA GLY A 141 -11.02 6.20 9.83
C GLY A 141 -9.84 5.78 10.68
N SER A 142 -9.73 4.47 10.90
CA SER A 142 -8.64 3.86 11.63
C SER A 142 -7.35 4.49 11.14
N ARG A 143 -6.46 4.78 12.09
CA ARG A 143 -5.09 5.27 11.91
C ARG A 143 -4.24 4.24 11.17
N GLU A 144 -4.70 3.78 10.02
CA GLU A 144 -4.01 2.79 9.23
C GLU A 144 -3.03 3.57 8.37
N ASN A 145 -1.79 3.61 8.87
CA ASN A 145 -0.65 3.98 8.06
C ASN A 145 -0.82 3.29 6.70
N SER A 146 -0.99 4.07 5.64
CA SER A 146 -1.35 3.50 4.33
C SER A 146 -0.25 2.58 3.80
N LEU A 147 0.96 2.75 4.35
CA LEU A 147 2.20 2.07 4.03
C LEU A 147 2.62 1.13 5.17
N SER A 148 3.17 -0.01 4.79
CA SER A 148 3.98 -0.81 5.71
C SER A 148 5.35 -0.14 5.92
N PRO A 149 6.03 -0.37 7.06
CA PRO A 149 7.38 0.17 7.29
C PRO A 149 8.39 -0.33 6.25
N GLU A 150 8.19 -1.55 5.73
CA GLU A 150 9.01 -2.10 4.64
C GLU A 150 8.76 -1.39 3.30
N GLU A 151 7.51 -0.97 3.02
CA GLU A 151 7.17 -0.18 1.84
C GLU A 151 7.74 1.25 1.91
N GLU A 152 7.78 1.85 3.10
CA GLU A 152 8.40 3.15 3.33
C GLU A 152 9.91 3.11 3.08
N GLU A 153 10.61 2.08 3.58
CA GLU A 153 12.03 1.91 3.31
C GLU A 153 12.31 1.69 1.83
N TYR A 154 11.47 0.90 1.15
CA TYR A 154 11.55 0.72 -0.31
C TYR A 154 11.37 2.03 -1.06
N PHE A 155 10.37 2.84 -0.69
CA PHE A 155 10.10 4.13 -1.30
C PHE A 155 11.29 5.09 -1.17
N ARG A 156 11.90 5.20 0.02
CA ARG A 156 13.10 6.02 0.23
C ARG A 156 14.25 5.58 -0.66
N LYS A 157 14.57 4.28 -0.68
CA LYS A 157 15.63 3.72 -1.52
C LYS A 157 15.38 3.96 -3.01
N TYR A 158 14.13 3.85 -3.45
CA TYR A 158 13.76 4.11 -4.84
C TYR A 158 13.86 5.60 -5.20
N SER A 159 13.42 6.49 -4.30
CA SER A 159 13.56 7.94 -4.46
C SER A 159 15.04 8.34 -4.54
N ASP A 160 15.89 7.81 -3.66
CA ASP A 160 17.34 8.05 -3.68
C ASP A 160 17.97 7.55 -5.00
N MET A 161 17.57 6.37 -5.47
CA MET A 161 18.02 5.82 -6.76
C MET A 161 17.59 6.71 -7.92
N LEU A 162 16.35 7.21 -7.90
CA LEU A 162 15.81 8.11 -8.92
C LEU A 162 16.54 9.46 -8.90
N ALA A 163 16.80 10.02 -7.72
CA ALA A 163 17.56 11.26 -7.56
C ALA A 163 19.00 11.10 -8.08
N ALA A 164 19.66 9.99 -7.76
CA ALA A 164 20.98 9.67 -8.31
C ALA A 164 20.94 9.55 -9.84
N TYR A 165 19.90 8.93 -10.39
CA TYR A 165 19.72 8.81 -11.85
C TYR A 165 19.51 10.17 -12.52
N LYS A 166 18.68 11.04 -11.93
CA LYS A 166 18.48 12.43 -12.39
C LYS A 166 19.77 13.25 -12.30
N GLY A 167 20.59 13.03 -11.28
CA GLY A 167 21.86 13.75 -11.10
C GLY A 167 22.86 13.57 -12.26
N TYR A 168 22.75 12.49 -13.04
CA TYR A 168 23.56 12.33 -14.26
C TYR A 168 23.12 13.25 -15.42
N TRP A 169 21.86 13.67 -15.42
CA TRP A 169 21.25 14.45 -16.49
C TRP A 169 20.67 15.75 -15.91
N THR A 170 21.55 16.73 -15.65
CA THR A 170 21.15 18.01 -15.05
C THR A 170 20.30 18.88 -15.98
N ASP A 171 20.40 18.65 -17.28
CA ASP A 171 19.76 19.49 -18.29
C ASP A 171 18.35 19.01 -18.67
N ILE A 172 17.95 17.82 -18.19
CA ILE A 172 16.68 17.17 -18.56
C ILE A 172 15.95 16.74 -17.30
N ASP A 173 14.78 17.34 -17.04
CA ASP A 173 13.89 16.85 -16.00
C ASP A 173 13.15 15.60 -16.46
N LEU A 174 13.55 14.45 -15.93
CA LEU A 174 12.95 13.14 -16.21
C LEU A 174 11.58 12.95 -15.55
N THR A 175 11.20 13.79 -14.59
CA THR A 175 9.89 13.78 -13.93
C THR A 175 8.98 14.92 -14.37
N GLY A 176 9.42 15.68 -15.37
CA GLY A 176 8.64 16.76 -15.94
C GLY A 176 7.36 16.25 -16.62
N GLY A 177 6.49 17.20 -16.98
CA GLY A 177 5.26 16.90 -17.70
C GLY A 177 5.55 16.19 -19.03
N LEU A 178 4.91 15.04 -19.24
CA LEU A 178 4.92 14.31 -20.51
C LEU A 178 4.11 15.01 -21.62
N ASP A 179 3.33 16.03 -21.26
CA ASP A 179 2.54 16.81 -22.18
C ASP A 179 3.43 17.86 -22.89
N PRO A 180 3.43 17.90 -24.24
CA PRO A 180 4.24 18.85 -24.96
C PRO A 180 3.76 20.29 -24.70
N PRO A 181 4.69 21.26 -24.52
CA PRO A 181 4.32 22.65 -24.32
C PRO A 181 3.66 23.21 -25.58
N LYS A 182 2.51 23.88 -25.41
CA LYS A 182 1.74 24.49 -26.51
C LYS A 182 2.20 25.90 -26.82
N ASP A 183 2.54 26.67 -25.78
CA ASP A 183 2.97 28.06 -25.85
C ASP A 183 4.11 28.31 -24.84
N LEU A 184 4.91 29.34 -25.10
CA LEU A 184 6.05 29.74 -24.25
C LEU A 184 5.60 30.33 -22.91
N PHE A 185 4.41 30.95 -22.87
CA PHE A 185 3.85 31.59 -21.69
C PHE A 185 2.49 30.99 -21.34
N ILE A 186 2.23 30.82 -20.05
CA ILE A 186 0.96 30.33 -19.50
C ILE A 186 0.43 31.30 -18.45
N ASP A 187 -0.88 31.54 -18.46
CA ASP A 187 -1.55 32.28 -17.40
C ASP A 187 -2.00 31.29 -16.32
N VAL A 188 -1.43 31.40 -15.12
CA VAL A 188 -1.75 30.52 -13.98
C VAL A 188 -2.66 31.24 -13.01
N ARG A 189 -3.76 30.59 -12.61
CA ARG A 189 -4.64 31.06 -11.54
C ARG A 189 -4.34 30.31 -10.24
N VAL A 190 -4.02 31.05 -9.19
CA VAL A 190 -3.79 30.49 -7.84
C VAL A 190 -5.11 29.93 -7.28
N LEU A 191 -5.09 28.65 -6.87
CA LEU A 191 -6.27 27.99 -6.27
C LEU A 191 -6.27 28.05 -4.75
N LYS A 192 -5.09 28.04 -4.13
CA LYS A 192 -4.87 28.12 -2.69
C LYS A 192 -3.61 28.95 -2.43
N ASP A 193 -3.63 29.71 -1.35
CA ASP A 193 -2.46 30.45 -0.91
C ASP A 193 -1.39 29.48 -0.41
N VAL A 194 -0.19 29.59 -0.97
CA VAL A 194 0.98 28.76 -0.64
C VAL A 194 2.15 29.63 -0.17
N GLY A 195 1.92 30.93 0.05
CA GLY A 195 2.96 31.90 0.36
C GLY A 195 3.76 32.35 -0.87
N GLU A 196 5.00 32.76 -0.64
CA GLU A 196 5.90 33.28 -1.68
C GLU A 196 6.64 32.11 -2.37
N VAL A 197 6.36 31.92 -3.66
CA VAL A 197 7.03 30.91 -4.49
C VAL A 197 8.18 31.57 -5.23
N GLN A 198 9.40 31.15 -4.93
CA GLN A 198 10.60 31.58 -5.64
C GLN A 198 10.73 30.77 -6.93
N THR A 199 10.85 31.46 -8.07
CA THR A 199 11.20 30.81 -9.34
C THR A 199 12.70 30.99 -9.61
N GLU A 200 13.27 30.12 -10.44
CA GLU A 200 14.68 30.21 -10.84
C GLU A 200 15.04 31.53 -11.55
N TYR A 201 14.04 32.28 -12.02
CA TYR A 201 14.20 33.59 -12.69
C TYR A 201 13.80 34.80 -11.81
N GLY A 202 13.51 34.59 -10.52
CA GLY A 202 13.07 35.64 -9.58
C GLY A 202 11.56 35.68 -9.45
#